data_AF-A0A9D1MVH6-F1
#
_entry.id   AF-A0A9D1MVH6-F1
#
_cell.length_a   1.000
_cell.length_b   1.000
_cell.length_c   1.000
_cell.angle_alpha   90.00
_cell.angle_beta   90.00
_cell.angle_gamma   90.00
#
_symmetry.space_group_name_H-M   'P 1'
#
loop_
_entity.id
_entity.type
_entity.pdbx_description
1 polymer ?
#
loop_
_entity_poly.entity_id
_entity_poly.type
_entity_poly.pdbx_seq_one_letter_code
_entity_poly.pdbx_strand_id
1 'polypeptide(L)' 'MSEKDEMLLLMKKHGISSEKMAEIIGTSKSTFYRKLNGESDFYRNEIIAMGRVLPVKEVNRIFFNEKVS' A
#
# COMPACT_ATOMS: atom_id res chain seq x y z
N MET A 1 15.11 2.66 2.06
CA MET A 1 13.91 2.46 2.88
C MET A 1 13.09 1.37 2.21
N SER A 2 12.42 0.48 2.93
CA SER A 2 11.62 -0.58 2.28
C SER A 2 10.27 -0.03 1.80
N GLU A 3 9.61 -0.69 0.83
CA GLU A 3 8.25 -0.35 0.37
C GLU A 3 7.26 -0.26 1.54
N LYS A 4 7.41 -1.18 2.50
CA LYS A 4 6.67 -1.20 3.76
C LYS A 4 6.84 0.09 4.55
N ASP A 5 8.07 0.51 4.79
CA ASP A 5 8.35 1.68 5.62
C ASP A 5 7.82 2.96 4.95
N GLU A 6 7.95 3.05 3.62
CA GLU A 6 7.39 4.15 2.82
C GLU A 6 5.88 4.19 2.90
N MET A 7 5.22 3.05 2.74
CA MET A 7 3.77 2.96 2.80
C MET A 7 3.22 3.29 4.19
N LEU A 8 3.83 2.76 5.27
CA LEU A 8 3.42 3.07 6.64
C LEU A 8 3.61 4.56 6.97
N LEU A 9 4.69 5.17 6.48
CA LEU A 9 4.93 6.60 6.66
C LEU A 9 3.88 7.43 5.91
N LEU A 10 3.55 7.07 4.67
CA LEU A 10 2.54 7.74 3.86
C LEU A 10 1.17 7.65 4.54
N MET A 11 0.77 6.45 4.97
CA MET A 11 -0.48 6.22 5.71
C MET A 11 -0.54 7.07 6.99
N LYS A 12 0.54 7.10 7.77
CA LYS A 12 0.64 7.92 8.99
C LYS A 12 0.46 9.42 8.70
N LYS A 13 1.06 9.93 7.62
CA LYS A 13 0.91 11.35 7.20
C LYS A 13 -0.54 11.71 6.84
N HIS A 14 -1.31 10.75 6.36
CA HIS A 14 -2.73 10.94 5.99
C HIS A 14 -3.71 10.45 7.06
N GLY A 15 -3.24 10.05 8.24
CA GLY A 15 -4.11 9.59 9.34
C GLY A 15 -4.84 8.27 9.06
N ILE A 16 -4.32 7.43 8.16
CA ILE A 16 -4.92 6.13 7.82
C ILE A 16 -4.24 5.03 8.64
N SER A 17 -5.03 4.25 9.38
CA SER A 17 -4.53 3.08 10.11
C SER A 17 -4.38 1.86 9.19
N SER A 18 -3.58 0.89 9.63
CA SER A 18 -3.45 -0.40 8.93
C SER A 18 -4.78 -1.17 8.85
N GLU A 19 -5.57 -1.16 9.92
CA GLU A 19 -6.94 -1.67 9.92
C GLU A 19 -7.77 -1.01 8.82
N LYS A 20 -7.77 0.32 8.77
CA LYS A 20 -8.59 1.04 7.81
C LYS A 20 -8.16 0.78 6.37
N MET A 21 -6.86 0.73 6.13
CA MET A 21 -6.32 0.40 4.82
C MET A 21 -6.69 -1.01 4.39
N ALA A 22 -6.63 -1.98 5.31
CA ALA A 22 -7.04 -3.36 5.04
C ALA A 22 -8.53 -3.44 4.64
N GLU A 23 -9.41 -2.71 5.34
CA GLU A 23 -10.82 -2.60 4.95
C GLU A 23 -11.00 -2.00 3.54
N ILE A 24 -10.27 -0.92 3.24
CA ILE A 24 -10.36 -0.20 1.94
C ILE A 24 -10.01 -1.12 0.77
N ILE A 25 -8.99 -1.96 0.94
CA ILE A 25 -8.55 -2.90 -0.11
C ILE A 25 -9.27 -4.26 -0.03
N GLY A 26 -10.20 -4.44 0.90
CA GLY A 26 -11.02 -5.65 1.02
C GLY A 26 -10.27 -6.86 1.58
N THR A 27 -9.35 -6.65 2.52
CA THR A 27 -8.55 -7.73 3.12
C THR A 27 -8.50 -7.64 4.65
N SER A 28 -7.95 -8.66 5.30
CA SER A 28 -7.71 -8.64 6.75
C SER A 28 -6.44 -7.86 7.09
N LYS A 29 -6.37 -7.27 8.30
CA LYS A 29 -5.13 -6.62 8.79
C LYS A 29 -3.91 -7.54 8.68
N SER A 30 -4.06 -8.83 9.01
CA SER A 30 -2.98 -9.82 8.89
C SER A 30 -2.53 -10.01 7.44
N THR A 31 -3.46 -10.11 6.50
CA THR A 31 -3.13 -10.25 5.07
C THR A 31 -2.49 -8.98 4.52
N PHE A 32 -2.95 -7.81 4.94
CA PHE A 32 -2.29 -6.55 4.62
C PHE A 32 -0.82 -6.54 5.05
N TYR A 33 -0.50 -6.95 6.28
CA TYR A 33 0.90 -7.01 6.73
C TYR A 33 1.75 -8.04 6.00
N ARG A 34 1.20 -9.23 5.70
CA ARG A 34 1.90 -10.23 4.87
C ARG A 34 2.25 -9.67 3.50
N LYS A 35 1.28 -8.98 2.87
CA LYS A 35 1.51 -8.32 1.58
C LYS A 35 2.57 -7.22 1.68
N LEU A 36 2.48 -6.41 2.72
CA LEU A 36 3.44 -5.33 2.98
C LEU A 36 4.87 -5.86 3.25
N ASN A 37 5.00 -7.04 3.85
CA ASN A 37 6.27 -7.71 4.09
C ASN A 37 6.80 -8.48 2.87
N GLY A 38 6.07 -8.51 1.75
CA GLY A 38 6.46 -9.24 0.53
C GLY A 38 6.20 -10.76 0.58
N GLU A 39 5.41 -11.24 1.55
CA GLU A 39 5.00 -12.66 1.58
C GLU A 39 3.96 -13.00 0.50
N SER A 40 3.28 -11.98 -0.03
CA SER A 40 2.35 -12.09 -1.16
C SER A 40 2.18 -10.73 -1.84
N ASP A 41 1.94 -10.68 -3.14
CA ASP A 41 1.83 -9.38 -3.83
C ASP A 41 0.50 -8.67 -3.56
N PHE A 42 0.51 -7.34 -3.66
CA PHE A 42 -0.72 -6.58 -3.84
C PHE A 42 -1.25 -6.74 -5.26
N TYR A 43 -2.54 -7.03 -5.38
CA TYR A 43 -3.21 -7.05 -6.68
C TYR A 43 -3.41 -5.63 -7.20
N ARG A 44 -3.50 -5.48 -8.52
CA ARG A 44 -3.69 -4.17 -9.18
C ARG A 44 -4.89 -3.40 -8.64
N ASN A 45 -6.01 -4.09 -8.40
CA ASN A 45 -7.22 -3.47 -7.84
C ASN A 45 -7.03 -2.98 -6.39
N GLU A 46 -6.23 -3.68 -5.58
CA GLU A 46 -5.87 -3.24 -4.23
C GLU A 46 -5.03 -1.96 -4.30
N ILE A 47 -4.01 -1.91 -5.17
CA ILE A 47 -3.17 -0.71 -5.35
C ILE A 47 -4.00 0.48 -5.87
N ILE A 48 -4.92 0.25 -6.81
CA ILE A 48 -5.87 1.27 -7.28
C ILE A 48 -6.74 1.77 -6.12
N ALA A 49 -7.24 0.88 -5.26
CA ALA A 49 -8.04 1.26 -4.10
C ALA A 49 -7.25 2.10 -3.10
N MET A 50 -5.98 1.78 -2.85
CA MET A 50 -5.08 2.62 -2.05
C MET A 50 -4.93 4.03 -2.65
N GLY A 51 -4.77 4.12 -3.96
CA GLY A 51 -4.68 5.41 -4.68
C GLY A 51 -5.95 6.26 -4.64
N ARG A 52 -7.10 5.73 -4.21
CA ARG A 52 -8.32 6.53 -4.00
C ARG A 52 -8.30 7.31 -2.69
N VAL A 53 -7.49 6.87 -1.72
CA VAL A 53 -7.43 7.45 -0.37
C VAL A 53 -6.07 8.06 -0.03
N LEU A 54 -5.05 7.77 -0.83
CA LEU A 54 -3.70 8.30 -0.72
C LEU A 54 -3.27 8.95 -2.05
N PRO A 55 -2.25 9.84 -2.04
CA PRO A 55 -1.72 10.41 -3.28
C PRO A 55 -1.26 9.34 -4.26
N VAL A 56 -1.97 9.21 -5.40
CA VAL A 56 -1.70 8.18 -6.43
C VAL A 56 -0.24 8.17 -6.88
N LYS A 57 0.40 9.35 -7.00
CA LYS A 57 1.81 9.44 -7.39
C LYS A 57 2.73 8.74 -6.39
N GLU A 58 2.48 8.90 -5.10
CA GLU A 58 3.28 8.26 -4.06
C GLU A 58 3.00 6.76 -3.99
N VAL A 59 1.72 6.35 -4.08
CA VAL A 59 1.34 4.94 -4.14
C VAL A 59 2.02 4.25 -5.33
N ASN A 60 1.99 4.87 -6.51
CA ASN A 60 2.65 4.33 -7.68
C ASN A 60 4.17 4.29 -7.51
N ARG A 61 4.80 5.32 -6.95
CA ARG A 61 6.24 5.32 -6.66
C ARG A 61 6.66 4.17 -5.75
N ILE A 62 5.83 3.83 -4.77
CA ILE A 62 6.08 2.74 -3.80
C ILE A 62 5.96 1.37 -4.47
N PHE A 63 4.90 1.10 -5.23
CA PHE A 63 4.60 -0.25 -5.76
C PHE A 63 5.04 -0.48 -7.21
N PHE A 64 5.22 0.58 -7.98
CA PHE A 64 5.66 0.56 -9.37
C PHE A 64 6.92 1.41 -9.47
N ASN A 65 8.02 0.86 -8.96
CA ASN A 65 9.32 1.46 -9.17
C ASN A 65 9.60 1.50 -10.68
N GLU A 66 10.07 2.63 -11.21
CA GLU A 66 10.44 2.81 -12.63
C GLU A 66 11.62 1.88 -12.99
N LYS A 67 11.35 0.59 -13.18
CA LYS A 67 12.12 -0.27 -14.08
C LYS A 67 11.24 -0.56 -15.28
N VAL A 68 11.00 0.48 -16.07
CA VAL A 68 10.67 0.29 -17.48
C VAL A 68 11.94 0.58 -18.27
N SER A 69 12.56 -0.52 -18.70
CA SER A 69 13.77 -0.67 -19.53
C SER A 69 15.11 -0.67 -18.80
#